data_AF-A0A357BQI9-F1
#
_entry.id   AF-A0A357BQI9-F1
#
_cell.length_a   1.000
_cell.length_b   1.000
_cell.length_c   1.000
_cell.angle_alpha   90.00
_cell.angle_beta   90.00
_cell.angle_gamma   90.00
#
_symmetry.space_group_name_H-M   'P 1'
#
loop_
_entity.id
_entity.type
_entity.pdbx_description
1 polymer ?
#
loop_
_entity_poly.entity_id
_entity_poly.type
_entity_poly.pdbx_seq_one_letter_code
_entity_poly.pdbx_strand_id
1 'polypeptide(L)' 'MGNKVVLVPIFGHENDMKAMEIIQEQFPGRRVVGINCSGLIYGLGTLHCISQQQPAL' A
#
# COMPACT_ATOMS: atom_id res chain seq x y z
N MET A 1 1.11 3.07 -5.72
CA MET A 1 0.22 2.32 -6.65
C MET A 1 1.04 1.89 -7.86
N GLY A 2 1.04 0.62 -8.25
CA GLY A 2 1.70 0.13 -9.46
C GLY A 2 0.68 -0.33 -10.51
N ASN A 3 1.13 -0.58 -11.74
CA ASN A 3 0.23 -0.90 -12.86
C ASN A 3 -0.64 -2.15 -12.62
N LYS A 4 -0.13 -3.14 -11.89
CA LYS A 4 -0.81 -4.43 -11.59
C LYS A 4 -0.98 -4.71 -10.09
N VAL A 5 -0.49 -3.82 -9.24
CA VAL A 5 -0.40 -4.05 -7.79
C VAL A 5 -0.79 -2.81 -7.01
N VAL A 6 -1.40 -3.01 -5.84
CA VAL A 6 -1.65 -1.96 -4.85
C VAL A 6 -0.79 -2.27 -3.64
N LEU A 7 0.18 -1.40 -3.36
CA LEU A 7 1.03 -1.52 -2.17
C LEU A 7 0.31 -0.84 -1.00
N VAL A 8 0.17 -1.55 0.11
CA VAL A 8 -0.53 -1.09 1.32
C VAL A 8 0.46 -1.08 2.48
N PRO A 9 0.60 0.04 3.22
CA PRO A 9 1.43 0.02 4.41
C PRO A 9 0.77 -0.84 5.50
N ILE A 10 1.55 -1.70 6.13
CA ILE A 10 1.15 -2.46 7.32
C ILE A 10 2.07 -2.08 8.48
N PHE A 11 1.57 -2.20 9.72
CA PHE A 11 2.25 -1.71 10.92
C PHE A 11 2.36 -2.75 12.05
N GLY A 12 1.86 -3.97 11.83
CA GLY A 12 1.64 -4.96 12.89
C GLY A 12 0.39 -4.65 13.71
N HIS A 13 -0.56 -3.89 13.16
CA HIS A 13 -1.81 -3.52 13.82
C HIS A 13 -2.87 -4.59 13.56
N GLU A 14 -3.78 -4.81 14.51
CA GLU A 14 -4.89 -5.78 14.37
C GLU A 14 -5.79 -5.53 13.14
N ASN A 15 -5.76 -4.31 12.63
CA ASN A 15 -6.57 -3.87 11.48
C ASN A 15 -5.84 -3.98 10.14
N ASP A 16 -4.57 -4.39 10.10
CA ASP A 16 -3.80 -4.47 8.86
C ASP A 16 -4.47 -5.43 7.86
N MET A 17 -4.93 -6.59 8.33
CA MET A 17 -5.63 -7.57 7.49
C MET A 17 -6.94 -7.00 6.94
N LYS A 18 -7.76 -6.39 7.81
CA LYS A 18 -9.02 -5.76 7.41
C LYS A 18 -8.81 -4.66 6.37
N ALA A 19 -7.78 -3.83 6.56
CA ALA A 19 -7.44 -2.78 5.60
C ALA A 19 -7.02 -3.37 4.24
N MET A 20 -6.20 -4.42 4.23
CA MET A 20 -5.81 -5.10 2.99
C MET A 20 -7.01 -5.73 2.26
N GLU A 21 -7.93 -6.36 2.99
CA GLU A 21 -9.14 -6.98 2.43
C GLU A 21 -10.04 -5.93 1.76
N ILE A 22 -10.36 -4.85 2.47
CA ILE A 22 -11.15 -3.74 1.92
C ILE A 22 -10.49 -3.19 0.65
N ILE A 23 -9.18 -2.97 0.66
CA ILE A 23 -8.47 -2.46 -0.50
C ILE A 23 -8.50 -3.48 -1.64
N GLN A 24 -8.41 -4.78 -1.35
CA GLN A 24 -8.46 -5.82 -2.38
C GLN A 24 -9.83 -5.86 -3.07
N GLU A 25 -10.93 -5.67 -2.33
CA GLU A 25 -12.28 -5.56 -2.88
C GLU A 25 -12.44 -4.36 -3.81
N GLN A 26 -11.77 -3.23 -3.51
CA GLN A 26 -11.82 -2.03 -4.36
C GLN A 26 -10.96 -2.13 -5.63
N PHE A 27 -10.00 -3.05 -5.68
CA PHE A 27 -9.11 -3.24 -6.82
C PHE A 27 -9.06 -4.70 -7.30
N PRO A 28 -10.19 -5.27 -7.77
CA PRO A 28 -10.29 -6.70 -8.08
C PRO A 28 -9.34 -7.18 -9.20
N GLY A 29 -8.91 -6.29 -10.09
CA GLY A 29 -7.94 -6.59 -11.15
C GLY A 29 -6.47 -6.40 -10.75
N ARG A 30 -6.18 -6.05 -9.50
CA ARG A 30 -4.82 -5.78 -9.00
C ARG A 30 -4.56 -6.57 -7.73
N ARG A 31 -3.33 -7.04 -7.57
CA ARG A 31 -2.91 -7.74 -6.35
C ARG A 31 -2.55 -6.73 -5.26
N VAL A 32 -3.17 -6.86 -4.09
CA VAL A 32 -2.80 -6.10 -2.89
C VAL A 32 -1.57 -6.74 -2.23
N VAL A 33 -0.61 -5.91 -1.85
CA VAL A 33 0.64 -6.33 -1.20
C VAL A 33 0.92 -5.45 0.01
N GLY A 34 0.92 -6.05 1.21
CA GLY A 34 1.32 -5.38 2.44
C GLY A 34 2.83 -5.16 2.52
N ILE A 35 3.27 -3.96 2.88
CA ILE A 35 4.68 -3.60 3.11
C ILE A 35 4.81 -3.05 4.53
N ASN A 36 5.65 -3.67 5.36
CA ASN A 36 5.88 -3.17 6.71
C ASN A 36 6.50 -1.76 6.66
N CYS A 37 5.74 -0.78 7.14
CA CYS A 37 6.11 0.63 7.12
C CYS A 37 6.33 1.20 8.52
N SER A 38 6.43 0.36 9.56
CA SER A 38 6.64 0.82 10.95
C SER A 38 7.94 1.62 11.11
N GLY A 39 8.97 1.35 10.31
CA GLY A 39 10.18 2.17 10.28
C GLY A 39 9.99 3.51 9.54
N LEU A 40 9.13 3.55 8.51
CA LEU A 40 8.93 4.75 7.68
C LEU A 40 8.04 5.79 8.37
N ILE A 41 7.04 5.35 9.14
CA ILE A 41 6.04 6.25 9.73
C ILE A 41 6.65 7.25 10.72
N TYR A 42 7.81 6.95 11.33
CA TYR A 42 8.56 7.91 12.15
C TYR A 42 9.03 9.15 11.37
N GLY A 43 9.18 9.03 10.05
CA GLY A 43 9.45 10.14 9.13
C GLY A 43 8.19 10.88 8.66
N LEU A 44 7.04 10.65 9.29
CA LEU A 44 5.74 11.28 8.98
C LEU A 44 5.20 10.97 7.58
N GLY A 45 5.63 9.84 6.99
CA GLY A 45 5.19 9.41 5.66
C GLY A 45 5.36 7.90 5.44
N THR A 46 4.72 7.39 4.39
CA THR A 46 4.86 5.98 3.96
C THR A 46 4.97 5.89 2.43
N LEU A 47 4.46 4.81 1.83
CA LEU A 47 4.64 4.45 0.43
C LEU A 47 4.19 5.54 -0.55
N HIS A 48 3.03 6.16 -0.35
CA HIS A 48 2.54 7.20 -1.25
C HIS A 48 3.44 8.44 -1.22
N CYS A 49 3.86 8.85 -0.02
CA CYS A 49 4.64 10.06 0.24
C CYS A 49 6.02 10.04 -0.45
N ILE A 50 6.58 8.86 -0.69
CA ILE A 50 7.94 8.67 -1.21
C ILE A 50 7.96 8.17 -2.67
N SER A 51 6.80 8.10 -3.31
CA SER A 51 6.67 7.57 -4.67
C SER A 51 6.14 8.62 -5.62
N GLN A 52 6.61 8.59 -6.87
CA GLN A 52 6.06 9.36 -7.97
C GLN A 52 5.80 8.42 -9.14
N GLN A 53 4.56 8.38 -9.62
CA GLN A 53 4.23 7.62 -10.83
C GLN A 53 4.76 8.33 -12.07
N GLN A 54 5.33 7.54 -12.99
CA GLN A 54 5.63 7.96 -14.36
C GLN A 54 4.73 7.18 -15.32
N PRO A 55 3.84 7.85 -16.07
CA PRO A 55 3.04 7.19 -17.10
C PRO A 55 3.90 6.51 -18.16
N ALA A 56 3.36 5.44 -18.74
CA ALA A 56 3.93 4.87 -19.96
C ALA A 56 3.71 5.83 -21.15
N LEU A 57 4.54 5.69 -22.19
CA LEU A 57 4.38 6.40 -23.46
C LEU A 57 3.08 6.01 -24.17
#